data_AF-A0A7S2KTX2-F1
#
_entry.id   AF-A0A7S2KTX2-F1
#
_cell.length_a   1.000
_cell.length_b   1.000
_cell.length_c   1.000
_cell.angle_alpha   90.00
_cell.angle_beta   90.00
_cell.angle_gamma   90.00
#
_symmetry.space_group_name_H-M   'P 1'
#
loop_
_entity.id
_entity.type
_entity.pdbx_description
1 polymer ?
#
loop_
_entity_poly.entity_id
_entity_poly.type
_entity_poly.pdbx_seq_one_letter_code
_entity_poly.pdbx_strand_id
1 'polypeptide(L)'
;MMMNNDKQQEFQSAVSGASGTHIILPGYYCPNDMGLLDYNTSDGRFLFFIPWLQHTLVGTTDKQCPPQTLPTPPEDEISWLVQECSKYLSSDIRVRRSDVLSAWRGWRPLVKHDPHAQSSSIDDKGSGDEAQQ
;
A
#
# COMPACT_ATOMS: atom_id res chain seq x y z
N MET A 1 24.05 -47.11 -16.44
CA MET A 1 24.05 -45.81 -15.74
C MET A 1 23.50 -44.79 -16.72
N MET A 2 22.20 -44.50 -16.65
CA MET A 2 21.53 -43.48 -17.48
C MET A 2 20.99 -42.45 -16.50
N MET A 3 21.58 -41.26 -16.50
CA MET A 3 21.13 -40.14 -15.69
C MET A 3 19.89 -39.57 -16.38
N ASN A 4 18.72 -39.77 -15.78
CA ASN A 4 17.48 -39.14 -16.25
C ASN A 4 17.60 -37.63 -16.02
N ASN A 5 17.34 -36.91 -17.12
CA ASN A 5 17.39 -35.47 -17.20
C ASN A 5 16.06 -34.92 -16.66
N ASP A 6 16.02 -34.66 -15.35
CA ASP A 6 14.85 -34.08 -14.69
C ASP A 6 14.63 -32.66 -15.24
N LYS A 7 13.71 -32.53 -16.21
CA LYS A 7 13.19 -31.23 -16.62
C LYS A 7 12.46 -30.63 -15.42
N GLN A 8 13.06 -29.61 -14.80
CA GLN A 8 12.39 -28.82 -13.79
C GLN A 8 11.11 -28.24 -14.38
N GLN A 9 9.97 -28.62 -13.80
CA GLN A 9 8.67 -28.10 -14.17
C GLN A 9 8.60 -26.62 -13.75
N GLU A 10 8.50 -25.71 -14.73
CA GLU A 10 8.30 -24.29 -14.44
C GLU A 10 6.88 -24.06 -13.92
N PHE A 11 6.77 -23.59 -12.68
CA PHE A 11 5.50 -23.19 -12.07
C PHE A 11 5.29 -21.69 -12.26
N GLN A 12 4.12 -21.31 -12.78
CA GLN A 12 3.73 -19.90 -12.80
C GLN A 12 3.42 -19.41 -11.38
N SER A 13 3.83 -18.18 -11.08
CA SER A 13 3.56 -17.58 -9.78
C SER A 13 2.07 -17.36 -9.58
N ALA A 14 1.46 -18.03 -8.60
CA ALA A 14 0.04 -17.88 -8.26
C ALA A 14 -0.29 -16.49 -7.69
N VAL A 15 0.71 -15.80 -7.13
CA VAL A 15 0.54 -14.50 -6.48
C VAL A 15 1.45 -13.41 -7.08
N SER A 16 1.01 -12.16 -6.97
CA SER A 16 1.80 -10.94 -7.11
C SER A 16 1.95 -10.28 -5.75
N GLY A 17 3.05 -9.56 -5.54
CA GLY A 17 3.29 -8.88 -4.28
C GLY A 17 2.84 -7.43 -4.31
N ALA A 18 2.15 -7.01 -3.26
CA ALA A 18 1.97 -5.59 -2.93
C ALA A 18 2.51 -5.33 -1.53
N SER A 19 2.84 -4.09 -1.23
CA SER A 19 3.28 -3.68 0.10
C SER A 19 2.53 -2.44 0.55
N GLY A 20 2.44 -2.28 1.86
CA GLY A 20 1.85 -1.11 2.47
C GLY A 20 2.58 -0.73 3.74
N THR A 21 2.82 0.56 3.91
CA THR A 21 3.48 1.19 5.04
C THR A 21 2.43 1.87 5.93
N HIS A 22 2.63 1.75 7.23
CA HIS A 22 1.91 2.52 8.25
C HIS A 22 2.91 3.25 9.14
N ILE A 23 2.46 4.35 9.73
CA ILE A 23 3.20 5.15 10.70
C ILE A 23 2.40 5.34 11.98
N ILE A 24 3.12 5.58 13.08
CA ILE A 24 2.54 6.01 14.35
C ILE A 24 2.92 7.46 14.59
N LEU A 25 1.91 8.27 14.90
CA LEU A 25 2.04 9.65 15.34
C LEU A 25 1.56 9.78 16.80
N PRO A 26 1.91 10.87 17.50
CA PRO A 26 1.32 11.22 18.78
C PRO A 26 -0.22 11.17 18.79
N GLY A 27 -0.81 10.82 19.94
CA GLY A 27 -2.26 10.65 20.07
C GLY A 27 -3.08 11.88 19.72
N TYR A 28 -2.54 13.09 19.90
CA TYR A 28 -3.27 14.33 19.63
C TYR A 28 -3.57 14.58 18.14
N TYR A 29 -3.07 13.75 17.22
CA TYR A 29 -3.40 13.81 15.79
C TYR A 29 -4.74 13.17 15.43
N CYS A 30 -5.38 12.45 16.34
CA CYS A 30 -6.67 11.80 16.12
C CYS A 30 -7.51 11.82 17.41
N PRO A 31 -8.83 12.08 17.35
CA PRO A 31 -9.68 11.96 18.53
C PRO A 31 -9.67 10.53 19.08
N ASN A 32 -9.61 10.38 20.41
CA ASN A 32 -9.46 9.07 21.06
C ASN A 32 -10.56 8.05 20.72
N ASP A 33 -11.78 8.53 20.44
CA ASP A 33 -12.97 7.68 20.26
C ASP A 33 -13.48 7.67 18.80
N MET A 34 -12.74 8.25 17.86
CA MET A 34 -13.18 8.39 16.47
C MET A 34 -12.01 8.21 15.50
N GLY A 35 -12.11 7.18 14.66
CA GLY A 35 -11.25 7.02 13.50
C GLY A 35 -11.78 7.78 12.28
N LEU A 36 -10.88 8.10 11.35
CA LEU A 36 -11.21 8.69 10.04
C LEU A 36 -10.79 7.72 8.93
N LEU A 37 -11.65 7.58 7.93
CA LEU A 37 -11.36 6.92 6.66
C LEU A 37 -11.63 7.93 5.55
N ASP A 38 -10.64 8.16 4.71
CA ASP A 38 -10.83 8.87 3.44
C ASP A 38 -10.50 7.95 2.26
N TYR A 39 -11.33 8.01 1.22
CA TYR A 39 -11.19 7.27 -0.04
C TYR A 39 -10.77 8.17 -1.21
N ASN A 40 -10.59 9.47 -0.96
CA ASN A 40 -10.22 10.47 -1.97
C ASN A 40 -8.85 11.09 -1.69
N THR A 41 -7.84 10.25 -1.44
CA THR A 41 -6.43 10.70 -1.35
C THR A 41 -5.93 11.20 -2.70
N SER A 42 -4.76 11.85 -2.71
CA SER A 42 -4.10 12.35 -3.93
C SER A 42 -3.94 11.34 -5.07
N ASP A 43 -3.99 10.05 -4.77
CA ASP A 43 -3.82 8.94 -5.71
C ASP A 43 -4.98 7.91 -5.69
N GLY A 44 -6.13 8.25 -5.08
CA GLY A 44 -7.35 7.43 -5.08
C GLY A 44 -7.30 6.19 -4.18
N ARG A 45 -6.43 6.19 -3.18
CA ARG A 45 -6.27 5.12 -2.19
C ARG A 45 -7.03 5.46 -0.90
N PHE A 46 -7.10 4.48 0.00
CA PHE A 46 -7.65 4.68 1.34
C PHE A 46 -6.59 5.17 2.31
N LEU A 47 -6.90 6.23 3.06
CA LEU A 47 -6.13 6.67 4.22
C LEU A 47 -6.99 6.55 5.48
N PHE A 48 -6.39 5.98 6.51
CA PHE A 48 -6.97 5.76 7.82
C PHE A 48 -6.22 6.60 8.85
N PHE A 49 -6.97 7.18 9.79
CA PHE A 49 -6.47 7.65 11.08
C PHE A 49 -7.19 6.85 12.14
N ILE A 50 -6.46 6.07 12.93
CA ILE A 50 -7.05 5.19 13.93
C ILE A 50 -6.42 5.49 15.28
N PRO A 51 -7.22 5.85 16.31
CA PRO A 51 -6.71 5.95 17.66
C PRO A 51 -6.32 4.55 18.15
N TRP A 52 -5.07 4.37 18.54
CA TRP A 52 -4.54 3.09 19.00
C TRP A 52 -3.52 3.29 20.11
N LEU A 53 -3.81 2.73 21.29
CA LEU A 53 -2.94 2.78 22.48
C LEU A 53 -2.44 4.20 22.81
N GLN A 54 -3.33 5.21 22.81
CA GLN A 54 -3.02 6.64 23.03
C GLN A 54 -2.15 7.30 21.94
N HIS A 55 -2.05 6.65 20.79
CA HIS A 55 -1.32 7.11 19.61
C HIS A 55 -2.26 7.14 18.41
N THR A 56 -1.79 7.72 17.31
CA THR A 56 -2.52 7.74 16.05
C THR A 56 -1.82 6.82 15.06
N LEU A 57 -2.51 5.77 14.62
CA LEU A 57 -2.07 4.94 13.51
C LEU A 57 -2.56 5.55 12.20
N VAL A 58 -1.63 5.77 11.28
CA VAL A 58 -1.92 6.30 9.94
C VAL A 58 -1.42 5.32 8.88
N GLY A 59 -2.26 5.02 7.90
CA GLY A 59 -1.89 4.24 6.73
C GLY A 59 -3.07 4.07 5.78
N THR A 60 -2.94 3.33 4.68
CA THR A 60 -1.72 2.65 4.24
C THR A 60 -1.25 3.24 2.90
N THR A 61 -0.01 2.95 2.53
CA THR A 61 0.41 2.99 1.13
C THR A 61 0.03 1.69 0.41
N ASP A 62 0.03 1.73 -0.93
CA ASP A 62 -0.11 0.53 -1.77
C ASP A 62 0.89 0.57 -2.93
N LYS A 63 1.95 -0.24 -2.86
CA LYS A 63 2.93 -0.36 -3.94
C LYS A 63 3.20 -1.81 -4.31
N GLN A 64 3.15 -2.09 -5.61
CA GLN A 64 3.61 -3.37 -6.15
C GLN A 64 5.07 -3.60 -5.80
N CYS A 65 5.41 -4.80 -5.32
CA CYS A 65 6.77 -5.12 -4.89
C CYS A 65 7.05 -6.63 -4.99
N PRO A 66 8.33 -7.02 -5.17
CA PRO A 66 8.72 -8.43 -5.09
C PRO A 66 8.51 -8.98 -3.66
N PRO A 67 8.44 -10.31 -3.50
CA PRO A 67 8.37 -10.94 -2.18
C PRO A 67 9.58 -10.57 -1.31
N GLN A 68 9.31 -10.19 -0.07
CA GLN A 68 10.33 -9.79 0.89
C GLN A 68 9.96 -10.28 2.29
N THR A 69 10.86 -10.98 2.97
CA THR A 69 10.62 -11.58 4.29
C THR A 69 10.50 -10.52 5.40
N LEU A 70 11.32 -9.47 5.33
CA LEU A 70 11.36 -8.39 6.32
C LEU A 70 11.41 -7.03 5.60
N PRO A 71 10.27 -6.58 5.04
CA PRO A 71 10.23 -5.30 4.33
C PRO A 71 10.37 -4.14 5.30
N THR A 72 11.32 -3.26 5.02
CA THR A 72 11.47 -1.99 5.73
C THR A 72 10.66 -0.90 5.03
N PRO A 73 10.02 0.01 5.79
CA PRO A 73 9.35 1.19 5.23
C PRO A 73 10.31 2.07 4.42
N PRO A 74 10.01 2.35 3.15
CA PRO A 74 10.72 3.36 2.38
C PRO A 74 10.45 4.77 2.92
N GLU A 75 11.47 5.63 2.91
CA GLU A 75 11.34 7.00 3.42
C GLU A 75 10.41 7.87 2.55
N ASP A 76 10.29 7.59 1.25
CA ASP A 76 9.35 8.25 0.36
C ASP A 76 7.90 7.90 0.69
N GLU A 77 7.61 6.67 1.13
CA GLU A 77 6.29 6.27 1.62
C GLU A 77 5.95 6.93 2.95
N ILE A 78 6.91 7.02 3.88
CA ILE A 78 6.72 7.75 5.15
C ILE A 78 6.47 9.24 4.87
N SER A 79 7.27 9.83 3.99
CA SER A 79 7.15 11.25 3.60
C SER A 79 5.80 11.52 2.95
N TRP A 80 5.34 10.63 2.07
CA TRP A 80 4.02 10.72 1.46
C TRP A 80 2.91 10.65 2.53
N LEU A 81 2.96 9.70 3.46
CA LEU A 81 1.96 9.61 4.54
C LEU A 81 1.93 10.89 5.39
N VAL A 82 3.08 11.45 5.75
CA VAL A 82 3.16 12.72 6.50
C VAL A 82 2.54 13.88 5.71
N GLN A 83 2.84 13.98 4.41
CA GLN A 83 2.27 15.01 3.53
C GLN A 83 0.75 14.83 3.38
N GLU A 84 0.29 13.61 3.15
CA GLU A 84 -1.13 13.31 2.99
C GLU A 84 -1.89 13.61 4.29
N CYS A 85 -1.32 13.27 5.45
CA CYS A 85 -1.90 13.59 6.75
C CYS A 85 -2.20 15.08 6.92
N SER A 86 -1.28 15.94 6.47
CA SER A 86 -1.39 17.39 6.67
C SER A 86 -2.63 18.01 6.03
N LYS A 87 -3.23 17.35 5.04
CA LYS A 87 -4.44 17.81 4.35
C LYS A 87 -5.71 17.71 5.21
N TYR A 88 -5.70 16.87 6.25
CA TYR A 88 -6.85 16.60 7.10
C TYR A 88 -6.77 17.30 8.46
N LEU A 89 -5.63 17.92 8.75
CA LEU A 89 -5.39 18.60 10.01
C LEU A 89 -5.73 20.08 9.87
N SER A 90 -6.13 20.71 10.98
CA SER A 90 -6.29 22.17 11.03
C SER A 90 -4.99 22.86 10.60
N SER A 91 -5.08 24.05 10.00
CA SER A 91 -3.93 24.85 9.57
C SER A 91 -2.93 25.14 10.69
N ASP A 92 -3.38 25.11 11.94
CA ASP A 92 -2.56 25.37 13.13
C ASP A 92 -1.74 24.14 13.57
N ILE A 93 -2.07 22.96 13.04
CA ILE A 93 -1.39 21.70 13.36
C ILE A 93 -0.46 21.34 12.20
N ARG A 94 0.85 21.34 12.48
CA ARG A 94 1.87 20.97 11.50
C ARG A 94 2.47 19.61 11.83
N VAL A 95 2.07 18.60 11.07
CA VAL A 95 2.70 17.27 11.10
C VAL A 95 4.06 17.30 10.40
N ARG A 96 5.06 16.65 10.99
CA ARG A 96 6.43 16.57 10.48
C ARG A 96 6.96 15.15 10.54
N ARG A 97 7.98 14.87 9.73
CA ARG A 97 8.69 13.58 9.76
C ARG A 97 9.24 13.21 11.14
N SER A 98 9.64 14.22 11.93
CA SER A 98 10.13 14.06 13.30
C SER A 98 9.06 13.61 14.30
N ASP A 99 7.77 13.76 13.95
CA ASP A 99 6.67 13.35 14.81
C ASP A 99 6.34 11.86 14.62
N VAL A 100 6.96 11.19 13.64
CA VAL A 100 6.78 9.75 13.41
C VAL A 100 7.55 8.96 14.46
N LEU A 101 6.80 8.27 15.34
CA LEU A 101 7.33 7.50 16.45
C LEU A 101 7.76 6.09 16.03
N SER A 102 7.07 5.52 15.05
CA SER A 102 7.43 4.23 14.44
C SER A 102 6.84 4.10 13.05
N ALA A 103 7.42 3.24 12.22
CA ALA A 103 6.88 2.87 10.93
C ALA A 103 7.10 1.37 10.69
N TRP A 104 6.15 0.71 10.04
CA TRP A 104 6.30 -0.68 9.58
C TRP A 104 5.69 -0.85 8.20
N ARG A 105 6.18 -1.88 7.50
CA ARG A 105 5.72 -2.25 6.17
C ARG A 105 5.33 -3.71 6.18
N GLY A 106 4.21 -4.01 5.55
CA GLY A 106 3.76 -5.37 5.30
C GLY A 106 3.90 -5.73 3.84
N TRP A 107 4.15 -7.00 3.55
CA TRP A 107 3.98 -7.58 2.22
C TRP A 107 2.65 -8.34 2.13
N ARG A 108 1.93 -8.19 1.03
CA ARG A 108 0.61 -8.76 0.76
C ARG A 108 0.70 -9.65 -0.48
N PRO A 109 0.48 -10.98 -0.35
CA PRO A 109 0.32 -11.87 -1.50
C PRO A 109 -1.06 -11.64 -2.11
N LEU A 110 -1.12 -11.03 -3.28
CA LEU A 110 -2.35 -10.84 -4.06
C LEU A 110 -2.46 -11.97 -5.08
N VAL A 111 -3.62 -12.61 -5.17
CA VAL A 111 -3.85 -13.68 -6.16
C VAL A 111 -3.83 -13.08 -7.57
N LYS A 112 -3.00 -13.62 -8.48
CA LYS A 112 -2.93 -13.15 -9.88
C LYS A 112 -4.09 -13.68 -10.71
N HIS A 113 -4.48 -14.93 -10.45
CA HIS A 113 -5.49 -15.64 -11.21
C HIS A 113 -6.18 -16.63 -10.27
N ASP A 114 -7.48 -16.42 -10.04
CA ASP A 114 -8.31 -17.42 -9.39
C ASP A 114 -8.92 -18.31 -10.48
N PRO A 115 -8.52 -19.59 -10.60
CA PRO A 115 -9.04 -20.51 -11.61
C PRO A 115 -10.54 -20.81 -11.47
N HIS A 116 -11.20 -20.35 -10.39
CA HIS A 116 -12.62 -20.52 -10.12
C HIS A 116 -13.41 -19.21 -10.08
N ALA A 117 -12.75 -18.05 -10.23
CA ALA A 117 -13.45 -16.77 -10.29
C ALA A 117 -14.15 -16.62 -11.64
N GLN A 118 -15.43 -16.26 -11.62
CA GLN A 118 -16.10 -15.78 -12.83
C GLN A 118 -15.46 -14.45 -13.23
N SER A 119 -14.93 -14.37 -14.44
CA SER A 119 -14.34 -13.15 -14.98
C SER A 119 -15.39 -12.04 -15.03
N SER A 120 -15.31 -11.05 -14.14
CA SER A 120 -15.96 -9.77 -14.39
C SER A 120 -15.08 -9.03 -15.40
N SER A 121 -15.42 -9.17 -16.68
CA SER A 121 -14.86 -8.40 -17.78
C SER A 121 -15.16 -6.91 -17.55
N ILE A 122 -14.18 -6.19 -17.00
CA ILE A 122 -14.06 -4.76 -17.21
C ILE A 122 -13.01 -4.62 -18.29
N ASP A 123 -13.49 -4.31 -19.49
CA ASP A 123 -12.71 -4.16 -20.71
C ASP A 123 -11.67 -3.05 -20.56
N ASP A 124 -10.39 -3.43 -20.58
CA ASP A 124 -9.29 -2.56 -20.97
C ASP A 124 -9.36 -2.37 -22.50
N LYS A 125 -10.11 -1.36 -22.95
CA LYS A 125 -10.06 -0.87 -24.33
C LYS A 125 -9.73 0.61 -24.33
N GLY A 126 -8.50 0.95 -24.73
CA GLY A 126 -8.14 2.34 -24.97
C GLY A 126 -6.72 2.64 -25.44
N SER A 127 -5.94 1.72 -26.03
CA SER A 127 -4.79 2.12 -26.85
C SER A 127 -5.22 2.16 -28.32
N GLY A 128 -5.74 3.31 -28.74
CA GLY A 128 -5.97 3.65 -30.14
C GLY A 128 -4.85 4.57 -30.63
N ASP A 129 -4.23 4.18 -31.74
CA ASP A 129 -3.31 4.99 -32.53
C ASP A 129 -3.90 6.37 -32.87
N GLU A 130 -3.14 7.45 -32.66
CA GLU A 130 -3.27 8.68 -33.44
C GLU A 130 -1.91 9.11 -34.00
N ALA A 131 -1.80 8.82 -35.30
CA ALA A 131 -1.29 9.64 -36.41
C ALA A 131 0.10 10.32 -36.33
N GLN A 132 0.89 9.95 -37.33
CA GLN A 132 1.86 10.81 -38.00
C GLN A 132 1.20 12.10 -38.53
N GLN A 133 1.97 13.20 -38.46
CA GLN A 133 1.80 14.54 -39.05
C GLN A 133 0.99 15.55 -38.26
#